data_AF-A0A8H4UXU7-F1
#
_entry.id   AF-A0A8H4UXU7-F1
#
_cell.length_a   1.000
_cell.length_b   1.000
_cell.length_c   1.000
_cell.angle_alpha   90.00
_cell.angle_beta   90.00
_cell.angle_gamma   90.00
#
_symmetry.space_group_name_H-M   'P 1'
#
loop_
_entity.id
_entity.type
_entity.pdbx_description
1 polymer ?
#
loop_
_entity_poly.entity_id
_entity_poly.type
_entity_poly.pdbx_seq_one_letter_code
_entity_poly.pdbx_strand_id
1 'polypeptide(L)'
;VPLNALAAKDFHFQPAKQADVAATQQNIDFNAAPILLKDTPFAADWLIQDWQRSGSLLFPIPIANSNKNAFLTRSLAGGSSFLAMRTKRFEKYSSTAEIETGIRNFMHVSFRVRLRILDNNEPILSPPLLENTALGKRNDELTDMRIQEDPLVQRIVSRLPPSTGACVGIFTFFSRTSESDIEILTSDPPNRAHYANQPDYDPIRNVVIPGSQVAVDAHVPWTTWSTYRLDWFPGMSRWYVENQLQASLAYGVPVDPSRLIVNIWSDGGLWSGNLTVGDSVHLGIEWIEIAYNLTGEAPRPCNTVCRIDNVVRPGVPE
;
A
#
# COMPACT_ATOMS: atom_id res chain seq x y z
N VAL A 1 -18.84 -7.98 -3.57
CA VAL A 1 -19.33 -7.54 -4.90
C VAL A 1 -18.07 -7.40 -5.74
N PRO A 2 -17.90 -8.10 -6.87
CA PRO A 2 -16.73 -7.90 -7.71
C PRO A 2 -16.69 -6.42 -8.14
N LEU A 3 -15.48 -5.85 -8.28
CA LEU A 3 -15.26 -4.52 -8.87
C LEU A 3 -16.23 -4.35 -10.02
N ASN A 4 -17.17 -3.41 -9.90
CA ASN A 4 -18.16 -3.18 -10.95
C ASN A 4 -17.43 -2.61 -12.17
N ALA A 5 -17.00 -3.47 -13.07
CA ALA A 5 -16.28 -3.09 -14.28
C ALA A 5 -17.07 -2.08 -15.13
N LEU A 6 -18.40 -2.06 -15.04
CA LEU A 6 -19.25 -1.05 -15.69
C LEU A 6 -19.11 0.33 -15.03
N ALA A 7 -18.96 0.39 -13.70
CA ALA A 7 -18.74 1.65 -12.99
C ALA A 7 -17.36 2.27 -13.30
N ALA A 8 -16.35 1.45 -13.58
CA ALA A 8 -15.02 1.92 -14.00
C ALA A 8 -14.94 2.24 -15.51
N LYS A 9 -15.77 1.59 -16.33
CA LYS A 9 -15.77 1.75 -17.80
C LYS A 9 -16.17 3.15 -18.26
N ASP A 10 -17.14 3.75 -17.57
CA ASP A 10 -17.67 5.09 -17.91
C ASP A 10 -17.01 6.20 -17.06
N PHE A 11 -16.15 5.83 -16.10
CA PHE A 11 -15.39 6.81 -15.32
C PHE A 11 -14.21 7.32 -16.15
N HIS A 12 -14.40 8.48 -16.77
CA HIS A 12 -13.35 9.18 -17.48
C HIS A 12 -12.31 9.73 -16.48
N PHE A 13 -11.27 8.94 -16.19
CA PHE A 13 -10.00 9.45 -15.65
C PHE A 13 -9.37 10.39 -16.67
N GLN A 14 -9.81 11.64 -16.75
CA GLN A 14 -9.40 12.53 -17.83
C GLN A 14 -9.34 14.00 -17.40
N PRO A 15 -8.54 14.82 -18.13
CA PRO A 15 -8.11 14.55 -19.52
C PRO A 15 -6.59 14.59 -19.72
N ALA A 16 -5.96 13.96 -20.71
CA ALA A 16 -6.42 13.46 -22.00
C ALA A 16 -5.61 12.20 -22.41
N LYS A 17 -6.11 11.40 -23.36
CA LYS A 17 -5.25 10.53 -24.20
C LYS A 17 -4.29 11.41 -25.02
N GLN A 18 -3.08 10.90 -25.23
CA GLN A 18 -1.90 11.55 -25.81
C GLN A 18 -2.02 11.99 -27.29
N ALA A 19 -3.20 11.93 -27.91
CA ALA A 19 -3.36 12.13 -29.35
C ALA A 19 -3.68 13.57 -29.80
N ASP A 20 -4.11 14.48 -28.90
CA ASP A 20 -4.60 15.82 -29.32
C ASP A 20 -3.91 17.03 -28.65
N VAL A 21 -2.76 16.88 -27.97
CA VAL A 21 -2.33 17.89 -26.96
C VAL A 21 -0.96 18.54 -27.26
N ALA A 22 -0.60 18.75 -28.53
CA ALA A 22 0.62 19.51 -28.83
C ALA A 22 0.50 21.02 -28.50
N ALA A 23 -0.73 21.55 -28.35
CA ALA A 23 -0.98 22.98 -28.11
C ALA A 23 -1.52 23.32 -26.70
N THR A 24 -1.91 22.33 -25.90
CA THR A 24 -2.62 22.52 -24.62
C THR A 24 -1.76 22.23 -23.38
N GLN A 25 -0.51 21.83 -23.58
CA GLN A 25 0.35 21.24 -22.56
C GLN A 25 0.81 22.24 -21.47
N GLN A 26 0.80 23.55 -21.74
CA GLN A 26 1.20 24.56 -20.75
C GLN A 26 0.07 24.96 -19.77
N ASN A 27 -1.21 24.73 -20.09
CA ASN A 27 -2.34 25.18 -19.26
C ASN A 27 -3.03 24.07 -18.46
N ILE A 28 -2.86 22.79 -18.81
CA ILE A 28 -3.51 21.67 -18.10
C ILE A 28 -2.78 21.31 -16.80
N ASP A 29 -1.47 21.57 -16.71
CA ASP A 29 -0.68 21.22 -15.52
C ASP A 29 -0.86 22.17 -14.32
N PHE A 30 -1.39 23.39 -14.53
CA PHE A 30 -1.60 24.37 -13.45
C PHE A 30 -2.79 24.04 -12.52
N ASN A 31 -3.74 23.21 -12.95
CA ASN A 31 -4.94 22.85 -12.18
C ASN A 31 -5.01 21.36 -11.81
N ALA A 32 -3.97 20.58 -12.10
CA ALA A 32 -3.96 19.17 -11.74
C ALA A 32 -3.80 19.02 -10.23
N ALA A 33 -4.84 18.53 -9.55
CA ALA A 33 -4.84 18.22 -8.13
C ALA A 33 -4.88 16.70 -7.92
N PRO A 34 -4.27 16.18 -6.83
CA PRO A 34 -4.43 14.79 -6.46
C PRO A 34 -5.88 14.53 -6.03
N ILE A 35 -6.42 13.36 -6.37
CA ILE A 35 -7.78 12.97 -6.01
C ILE A 35 -7.70 12.04 -4.81
N LEU A 36 -8.27 12.41 -3.66
CA LEU A 36 -8.26 11.53 -2.49
C LEU A 36 -8.99 10.22 -2.80
N LEU A 37 -8.45 9.09 -2.33
CA LEU A 37 -9.03 7.78 -2.64
C LEU A 37 -10.49 7.68 -2.19
N LYS A 38 -10.83 8.27 -1.03
CA LYS A 38 -12.18 8.33 -0.48
C LYS A 38 -13.22 9.01 -1.39
N ASP A 39 -12.76 9.86 -2.32
CA ASP A 39 -13.61 10.62 -3.23
C ASP A 39 -13.70 9.93 -4.62
N THR A 40 -13.25 8.68 -4.71
CA THR A 40 -13.28 7.87 -5.94
C THR A 40 -14.16 6.63 -5.78
N PRO A 41 -14.63 6.02 -6.88
CA PRO A 41 -15.35 4.75 -6.82
C PRO A 41 -14.55 3.60 -6.17
N PHE A 42 -13.22 3.67 -6.12
CA PHE A 42 -12.39 2.66 -5.43
C PHE A 42 -12.77 2.54 -3.95
N ALA A 43 -13.24 3.62 -3.31
CA ALA A 43 -13.66 3.62 -1.92
C ALA A 43 -14.88 2.73 -1.62
N ALA A 44 -15.60 2.27 -2.66
CA ALA A 44 -16.68 1.29 -2.51
C ALA A 44 -16.15 -0.12 -2.19
N ASP A 45 -14.96 -0.46 -2.68
CA ASP A 45 -14.35 -1.80 -2.54
C ASP A 45 -13.12 -1.78 -1.62
N TRP A 46 -12.40 -0.66 -1.54
CA TRP A 46 -11.22 -0.44 -0.71
C TRP A 46 -11.50 0.63 0.35
N LEU A 47 -11.77 0.16 1.56
CA LEU A 47 -12.08 0.98 2.72
C LEU A 47 -10.80 1.60 3.29
N ILE A 48 -10.76 2.93 3.28
CA ILE A 48 -9.73 3.70 3.97
C ILE A 48 -10.02 3.64 5.47
N GLN A 49 -9.03 3.23 6.28
CA GLN A 49 -9.23 3.15 7.74
C GLN A 49 -9.06 4.52 8.43
N ASP A 50 -9.58 4.62 9.65
CA ASP A 50 -9.58 5.86 10.47
C ASP A 50 -9.28 5.53 11.94
N TRP A 51 -8.17 4.83 12.17
CA TRP A 51 -7.72 4.44 13.50
C TRP A 51 -6.48 5.22 13.92
N GLN A 52 -6.23 5.22 15.22
CA GLN A 52 -5.02 5.77 15.82
C GLN A 52 -4.48 4.81 16.89
N ARG A 53 -3.17 4.83 17.11
CA ARG A 53 -2.48 4.04 18.12
C ARG A 53 -1.51 4.93 18.90
N SER A 54 -1.66 4.96 20.22
CA SER A 54 -0.73 5.63 21.12
C SER A 54 0.66 4.97 21.08
N GLY A 55 1.69 5.76 21.38
CA GLY A 55 3.04 5.24 21.56
C GLY A 55 3.15 4.32 22.77
N SER A 56 4.14 3.44 22.75
CA SER A 56 4.49 2.51 23.82
C SER A 56 6.01 2.35 23.89
N LEU A 57 6.52 1.58 24.86
CA LEU A 57 7.97 1.36 24.99
C LEU A 57 8.59 0.71 23.73
N LEU A 58 7.87 -0.21 23.08
CA LEU A 58 8.35 -0.93 21.88
C LEU A 58 8.07 -0.19 20.58
N PHE A 59 7.07 0.69 20.60
CA PHE A 59 6.59 1.46 19.44
C PHE A 59 6.46 2.93 19.87
N PRO A 60 7.59 3.65 20.01
CA PRO A 60 7.65 4.91 20.74
C PRO A 60 6.88 6.05 20.08
N ILE A 61 6.66 6.00 18.76
CA ILE A 61 5.98 7.06 18.03
C ILE A 61 4.49 6.71 17.89
N PRO A 62 3.57 7.56 18.39
CA PRO A 62 2.15 7.44 18.09
C PRO A 62 1.91 7.49 16.59
N ILE A 63 0.93 6.73 16.11
CA ILE A 63 0.56 6.71 14.69
C ILE A 63 -0.93 6.97 14.52
N ALA A 64 -1.29 7.71 13.48
CA ALA A 64 -2.68 8.01 13.14
C ALA A 64 -2.91 7.84 11.66
N ASN A 65 -3.88 6.99 11.29
CA ASN A 65 -4.25 6.84 9.90
C ASN A 65 -4.95 8.10 9.40
N SER A 66 -4.68 8.49 8.16
CA SER A 66 -5.29 9.67 7.56
C SER A 66 -5.78 9.38 6.16
N ASN A 67 -7.03 9.75 5.88
CA ASN A 67 -7.59 9.69 4.53
C ASN A 67 -6.87 10.58 3.51
N LYS A 68 -6.06 11.54 3.97
CA LYS A 68 -5.19 12.38 3.10
C LYS A 68 -3.92 11.66 2.67
N ASN A 69 -3.65 10.48 3.21
CA ASN A 69 -2.46 9.71 2.87
C ASN A 69 -2.72 8.62 1.82
N ALA A 70 -3.94 8.49 1.29
CA ALA A 70 -4.25 7.64 0.15
C ALA A 70 -4.94 8.46 -0.96
N PHE A 71 -4.29 8.59 -2.12
CA PHE A 71 -4.76 9.47 -3.20
C PHE A 71 -4.25 9.04 -4.58
N LEU A 72 -5.05 9.27 -5.61
CA LEU A 72 -4.65 9.09 -7.00
C LEU A 72 -3.84 10.30 -7.48
N THR A 73 -2.70 10.03 -8.09
CA THR A 73 -1.76 11.05 -8.57
C THR A 73 -1.04 10.59 -9.85
N ARG A 74 -0.14 11.42 -10.37
CA ARG A 74 0.77 11.12 -11.47
C ARG A 74 2.12 11.78 -11.22
N SER A 75 3.17 11.27 -11.87
CA SER A 75 4.46 11.95 -11.88
C SER A 75 4.38 13.24 -12.70
N LEU A 76 4.94 14.33 -12.20
CA LEU A 76 5.09 15.59 -12.95
C LEU A 76 6.13 15.47 -14.08
N ALA A 77 6.87 14.37 -14.14
CA ALA A 77 7.71 14.02 -15.29
C ALA A 77 6.91 13.38 -16.43
N GLY A 78 5.60 13.15 -16.26
CA GLY A 78 4.73 12.44 -17.19
C GLY A 78 4.52 10.96 -16.81
N GLY A 79 3.68 10.25 -17.56
CA GLY A 79 3.37 8.83 -17.34
C GLY A 79 1.92 8.58 -16.89
N SER A 80 1.63 7.32 -16.53
CA SER A 80 0.32 6.88 -16.06
C SER A 80 0.03 7.39 -14.64
N SER A 81 -1.27 7.50 -14.31
CA SER A 81 -1.72 7.72 -12.93
C SER A 81 -1.52 6.46 -12.08
N PHE A 82 -1.29 6.64 -10.79
CA PHE A 82 -1.17 5.56 -9.81
C PHE A 82 -1.79 5.98 -8.47
N LEU A 83 -2.11 5.00 -7.63
CA LEU A 83 -2.48 5.22 -6.24
C LEU A 83 -1.22 5.47 -5.41
N ALA A 84 -1.11 6.63 -4.80
CA ALA A 84 -0.08 6.94 -3.83
C ALA A 84 -0.61 6.73 -2.41
N MET A 85 0.18 6.03 -1.60
CA MET A 85 0.03 5.93 -0.15
C MET A 85 1.24 6.58 0.53
N ARG A 86 1.03 7.24 1.66
CA ARG A 86 2.06 8.06 2.33
C ARG A 86 2.15 7.79 3.82
N THR A 87 3.37 7.74 4.34
CA THR A 87 3.65 7.98 5.77
C THR A 87 4.49 9.25 5.91
N LYS A 88 4.21 10.07 6.92
CA LYS A 88 4.97 11.29 7.24
C LYS A 88 5.24 11.33 8.73
N ARG A 89 6.49 11.60 9.10
CA ARG A 89 6.85 11.90 10.48
C ARG A 89 6.62 13.37 10.79
N PHE A 90 5.64 13.65 11.66
CA PHE A 90 5.49 14.95 12.33
C PHE A 90 6.34 14.98 13.60
N GLU A 91 6.36 16.09 14.34
CA GLU A 91 7.16 16.18 15.56
C GLU A 91 6.68 15.17 16.63
N LYS A 92 5.37 15.01 16.78
CA LYS A 92 4.76 14.23 17.88
C LYS A 92 4.20 12.86 17.49
N TYR A 93 3.91 12.64 16.22
CA TYR A 93 3.32 11.38 15.73
C TYR A 93 3.75 11.12 14.27
N SER A 94 3.47 9.93 13.73
CA SER A 94 3.53 9.71 12.29
C SER A 94 2.12 9.57 11.73
N SER A 95 1.81 10.26 10.64
CA SER A 95 0.60 9.93 9.87
C SER A 95 0.89 8.71 9.01
N THR A 96 -0.08 7.80 8.91
CA THR A 96 0.03 6.55 8.16
C THR A 96 -1.10 6.43 7.13
N ALA A 97 -1.03 5.43 6.25
CA ALA A 97 -2.11 5.04 5.35
C ALA A 97 -2.38 3.53 5.47
N GLU A 98 -3.65 3.17 5.57
CA GLU A 98 -4.11 1.78 5.45
C GLU A 98 -5.42 1.74 4.67
N ILE A 99 -5.46 0.84 3.69
CA ILE A 99 -6.66 0.49 2.93
C ILE A 99 -6.92 -1.01 3.07
N GLU A 100 -8.19 -1.37 3.20
CA GLU A 100 -8.61 -2.76 3.33
C GLU A 100 -9.73 -3.07 2.34
N THR A 101 -9.84 -4.32 1.89
CA THR A 101 -11.01 -4.74 1.13
C THR A 101 -12.28 -4.68 1.99
N GLY A 102 -13.38 -4.17 1.42
CA GLY A 102 -14.71 -4.27 2.03
C GLY A 102 -15.22 -5.72 2.09
N ILE A 103 -14.76 -6.56 1.16
CA ILE A 103 -14.92 -8.02 1.21
C ILE A 103 -13.97 -8.58 2.27
N ARG A 104 -14.49 -9.43 3.16
CA ARG A 104 -13.76 -9.99 4.31
C ARG A 104 -13.71 -11.52 4.33
N ASN A 105 -14.16 -12.17 3.26
CA ASN A 105 -14.29 -13.62 3.19
C ASN A 105 -13.44 -14.24 2.07
N PHE A 106 -12.29 -13.64 1.76
CA PHE A 106 -11.34 -14.23 0.82
C PHE A 106 -10.74 -15.49 1.42
N MET A 107 -10.70 -16.57 0.64
CA MET A 107 -10.09 -17.83 1.02
C MET A 107 -9.28 -18.35 -0.16
N HIS A 108 -8.02 -18.73 0.09
CA HIS A 108 -7.11 -19.28 -0.91
C HIS A 108 -7.00 -18.43 -2.19
N VAL A 109 -6.43 -17.22 -2.05
CA VAL A 109 -6.35 -16.23 -3.13
C VAL A 109 -4.95 -16.12 -3.71
N SER A 110 -4.86 -15.66 -4.96
CA SER A 110 -3.66 -15.01 -5.48
C SER A 110 -3.84 -13.49 -5.38
N PHE A 111 -3.11 -12.86 -4.48
CA PHE A 111 -3.13 -11.42 -4.23
C PHE A 111 -1.87 -10.78 -4.79
N ARG A 112 -2.03 -9.84 -5.73
CA ARG A 112 -0.93 -9.22 -6.47
C ARG A 112 -1.02 -7.71 -6.37
N VAL A 113 0.10 -7.07 -6.08
CA VAL A 113 0.22 -5.62 -6.05
C VAL A 113 1.42 -5.22 -6.89
N ARG A 114 1.20 -4.41 -7.92
CA ARG A 114 2.29 -3.78 -8.65
C ARG A 114 2.59 -2.43 -8.03
N LEU A 115 3.77 -2.33 -7.44
CA LEU A 115 4.14 -1.20 -6.60
C LEU A 115 5.59 -0.79 -6.80
N ARG A 116 5.91 0.39 -6.25
CA ARG A 116 7.27 0.79 -5.89
C ARG A 116 7.23 1.85 -4.79
N ILE A 117 8.33 2.00 -4.07
CA ILE A 117 8.53 3.15 -3.18
C ILE A 117 9.20 4.26 -4.00
N LEU A 118 8.66 5.48 -3.91
CA LEU A 118 9.12 6.64 -4.68
C LEU A 118 10.32 7.29 -4.01
N ASP A 119 11.26 7.77 -4.84
CA ASP A 119 12.40 8.59 -4.44
C ASP A 119 11.95 9.85 -3.69
N ASN A 120 12.74 10.31 -2.72
CA ASN A 120 12.38 11.44 -1.84
C ASN A 120 12.02 12.73 -2.60
N ASN A 121 12.62 12.94 -3.77
CA ASN A 121 12.42 14.13 -4.59
C ASN A 121 11.60 13.85 -5.86
N GLU A 122 10.95 12.69 -5.96
CA GLU A 122 10.12 12.42 -7.13
C GLU A 122 8.92 13.37 -7.14
N PRO A 123 8.78 14.21 -8.19
CA PRO A 123 7.76 15.24 -8.18
C PRO A 123 6.40 14.61 -8.50
N ILE A 124 5.54 14.51 -7.49
CA ILE A 124 4.16 14.04 -7.62
C ILE A 124 3.20 15.10 -7.08
N LEU A 125 1.96 15.08 -7.55
CA LEU A 125 0.89 15.86 -6.93
C LEU A 125 0.51 15.17 -5.61
N SER A 126 0.56 15.89 -4.49
CA SER A 126 0.23 15.32 -3.18
C SER A 126 -0.71 16.23 -2.39
N PRO A 127 -1.73 15.68 -1.69
CA PRO A 127 -2.62 16.49 -0.86
C PRO A 127 -1.81 17.18 0.23
N PRO A 128 -2.14 18.43 0.57
CA PRO A 128 -1.47 19.14 1.65
C PRO A 128 -1.66 18.37 2.96
N LEU A 129 -0.56 18.28 3.72
CA LEU A 129 -0.57 17.72 5.05
C LEU A 129 -1.07 18.79 6.02
N LEU A 130 -2.10 18.46 6.80
CA LEU A 130 -2.46 19.26 7.97
C LEU A 130 -1.91 18.53 9.19
N GLU A 131 -0.99 19.18 9.90
CA GLU A 131 -0.55 18.68 11.21
C GLU A 131 -1.72 18.77 12.19
N ASN A 132 -2.15 17.63 12.71
CA ASN A 132 -3.17 17.61 13.75
C ASN A 132 -2.47 17.74 15.10
N THR A 133 -2.40 18.98 15.62
CA THR A 133 -1.76 19.32 16.90
C THR A 133 -2.48 18.75 18.12
N ALA A 134 -3.66 18.14 17.95
CA ALA A 134 -4.44 17.51 19.02
C ALA A 134 -4.07 16.04 19.30
N LEU A 135 -3.35 15.37 18.39
CA LEU A 135 -2.87 14.00 18.61
C LEU A 135 -1.82 14.01 19.75
N GLY A 136 -2.27 13.60 20.94
CA GLY A 136 -1.49 13.59 22.19
C GLY A 136 -1.96 14.58 23.28
N LYS A 137 -3.02 15.36 23.07
CA LYS A 137 -3.57 16.31 24.07
C LYS A 137 -4.80 15.74 24.79
N ARG A 138 -4.99 16.09 26.08
CA ARG A 138 -6.27 15.90 26.80
C ARG A 138 -7.28 16.94 26.28
N ASN A 139 -8.57 16.60 26.37
CA ASN A 139 -9.69 17.28 25.69
C ASN A 139 -9.87 18.80 25.93
N ASP A 140 -9.14 19.45 26.85
CA ASP A 140 -9.45 20.82 27.31
C ASP A 140 -8.60 21.94 26.65
N GLU A 141 -7.71 21.66 25.71
CA GLU A 141 -6.79 22.66 25.12
C GLU A 141 -6.94 22.84 23.59
N LEU A 142 -8.17 22.94 23.13
CA LEU A 142 -8.57 23.19 21.73
C LEU A 142 -8.54 24.68 21.35
N THR A 143 -7.40 25.36 21.52
CA THR A 143 -7.21 26.70 20.94
C THR A 143 -5.73 26.91 20.63
N ASP A 144 -5.31 26.62 19.39
CA ASP A 144 -4.47 27.49 18.53
C ASP A 144 -4.05 26.67 17.29
N MET A 145 -4.64 26.98 16.13
CA MET A 145 -4.35 26.32 14.86
C MET A 145 -3.44 27.25 14.03
N ARG A 146 -2.17 26.88 13.83
CA ARG A 146 -1.32 27.52 12.82
C ARG A 146 -1.18 26.60 11.61
N ILE A 147 -1.55 27.13 10.45
CA ILE A 147 -1.46 26.47 9.15
C ILE A 147 -0.01 26.64 8.67
N GLN A 148 0.73 25.55 8.52
CA GLN A 148 1.99 25.56 7.81
C GLN A 148 1.78 24.83 6.48
N GLU A 149 1.66 25.61 5.40
CA GLU A 149 1.63 25.05 4.05
C GLU A 149 3.04 24.58 3.67
N ASP A 150 3.16 23.33 3.24
CA ASP A 150 4.41 22.80 2.68
C ASP A 150 4.61 23.47 1.31
N PRO A 151 5.70 24.22 1.08
CA PRO A 151 5.90 24.88 -0.21
C PRO A 151 6.06 23.84 -1.32
N LEU A 152 5.52 24.14 -2.51
CA LEU A 152 5.75 23.35 -3.73
C LEU A 152 7.25 23.33 -4.06
N VAL A 153 7.94 22.26 -3.67
CA VAL A 153 9.39 22.12 -3.89
C VAL A 153 9.68 21.90 -5.38
N GLN A 154 10.40 22.85 -5.97
CA GLN A 154 10.88 22.80 -7.35
C GLN A 154 12.29 22.21 -7.41
N ARG A 155 12.37 20.96 -7.90
CA ARG A 155 13.49 20.20 -8.52
C ARG A 155 14.94 20.41 -8.04
N ILE A 156 15.52 19.35 -7.46
CA ILE A 156 16.95 19.00 -7.62
C ILE A 156 17.02 17.63 -8.31
N VAL A 157 17.83 17.54 -9.38
CA VAL A 157 17.90 16.44 -10.37
C VAL A 157 18.67 15.20 -9.86
N SER A 158 18.92 15.08 -8.56
CA SER A 158 19.41 13.84 -7.95
C SER A 158 18.23 13.07 -7.35
N ARG A 159 17.89 11.91 -7.92
CA ARG A 159 17.01 10.92 -7.30
C ARG A 159 17.68 10.47 -6.00
N LEU A 160 17.28 11.08 -4.89
CA LEU A 160 17.70 10.66 -3.57
C LEU A 160 16.94 9.39 -3.21
N PRO A 161 17.60 8.38 -2.64
CA PRO A 161 16.91 7.19 -2.19
C PRO A 161 15.80 7.57 -1.20
N PRO A 162 14.73 6.78 -1.11
CA PRO A 162 13.66 7.04 -0.16
C PRO A 162 14.18 7.05 1.27
N SER A 163 13.54 7.87 2.11
CA SER A 163 13.86 7.94 3.54
C SER A 163 13.70 6.57 4.20
N THR A 164 14.60 6.23 5.11
CA THR A 164 14.49 5.03 5.95
C THR A 164 13.48 5.25 7.07
N GLY A 165 12.97 4.18 7.68
CA GLY A 165 12.11 4.28 8.87
C GLY A 165 10.64 3.96 8.63
N ALA A 166 10.28 3.47 7.44
CA ALA A 166 8.92 3.06 7.10
C ALA A 166 8.85 1.57 6.73
N CYS A 167 7.71 0.94 7.06
CA CYS A 167 7.31 -0.39 6.61
C CYS A 167 6.10 -0.28 5.67
N VAL A 168 6.14 -0.99 4.55
CA VAL A 168 5.00 -1.26 3.68
C VAL A 168 4.53 -2.67 3.95
N GLY A 169 3.25 -2.84 4.31
CA GLY A 169 2.62 -4.15 4.51
C GLY A 169 1.61 -4.47 3.42
N ILE A 170 1.64 -5.71 2.91
CA ILE A 170 0.64 -6.27 1.99
C ILE A 170 0.27 -7.65 2.52
N PHE A 171 -0.95 -7.82 3.01
CA PHE A 171 -1.26 -8.99 3.82
C PHE A 171 -2.73 -9.41 3.77
N THR A 172 -2.95 -10.69 4.06
CA THR A 172 -4.27 -11.23 4.40
C THR A 172 -4.44 -11.14 5.90
N PHE A 173 -5.60 -10.71 6.40
CA PHE A 173 -5.84 -10.63 7.84
C PHE A 173 -7.24 -11.15 8.21
N PHE A 174 -7.28 -12.10 9.15
CA PHE A 174 -8.47 -12.41 9.94
C PHE A 174 -8.21 -12.12 11.43
N SER A 175 -7.07 -12.56 11.95
CA SER A 175 -6.63 -12.34 13.32
C SER A 175 -5.11 -12.44 13.43
N ARG A 176 -4.55 -12.14 14.61
CA ARG A 176 -3.10 -12.21 14.88
C ARG A 176 -2.47 -13.61 14.75
N THR A 177 -3.28 -14.64 14.51
CA THR A 177 -2.82 -16.02 14.30
C THR A 177 -3.31 -16.60 12.97
N SER A 178 -3.84 -15.75 12.09
CA SER A 178 -4.40 -16.12 10.79
C SER A 178 -4.19 -14.93 9.87
N GLU A 179 -2.93 -14.78 9.44
CA GLU A 179 -2.40 -13.68 8.65
C GLU A 179 -1.17 -14.16 7.84
N SER A 180 -1.00 -13.59 6.64
CA SER A 180 0.14 -13.85 5.75
C SER A 180 0.62 -12.52 5.21
N ASP A 181 1.94 -12.29 5.34
CA ASP A 181 2.54 -10.98 5.18
C ASP A 181 3.52 -10.92 4.00
N ILE A 182 3.54 -9.77 3.34
CA ILE A 182 4.68 -9.24 2.60
C ILE A 182 5.01 -7.90 3.24
N GLU A 183 6.20 -7.78 3.81
CA GLU A 183 6.67 -6.53 4.40
C GLU A 183 7.95 -6.03 3.72
N ILE A 184 7.97 -4.75 3.37
CA ILE A 184 9.14 -4.07 2.78
C ILE A 184 9.54 -2.94 3.71
N LEU A 185 10.77 -3.02 4.23
CA LEU A 185 11.33 -2.05 5.13
C LEU A 185 12.26 -1.13 4.34
N THR A 186 12.03 0.18 4.43
CA THR A 186 12.90 1.18 3.78
C THR A 186 14.30 1.27 4.39
N SER A 187 14.48 0.74 5.61
CA SER A 187 15.77 0.62 6.30
C SER A 187 16.61 -0.56 5.83
N ASP A 188 16.00 -1.54 5.17
CA ASP A 188 16.67 -2.74 4.68
C ASP A 188 17.41 -2.50 3.35
N PRO A 189 18.24 -3.46 2.90
CA PRO A 189 18.75 -3.46 1.55
C PRO A 189 17.62 -3.23 0.53
N PRO A 190 17.89 -2.50 -0.57
CA PRO A 190 16.85 -1.98 -1.46
C PRO A 190 16.06 -3.07 -2.20
N ASN A 191 16.42 -4.34 -2.06
CA ASN A 191 15.77 -5.48 -2.71
C ASN A 191 15.14 -6.45 -1.71
N ARG A 192 15.25 -6.19 -0.40
CA ARG A 192 14.79 -7.11 0.63
C ARG A 192 13.28 -6.98 0.84
N ALA A 193 12.63 -8.13 0.96
CA ALA A 193 11.28 -8.25 1.49
C ALA A 193 11.23 -9.37 2.54
N HIS A 194 10.32 -9.23 3.48
CA HIS A 194 10.02 -10.22 4.51
C HIS A 194 8.69 -10.88 4.19
N TYR A 195 8.65 -12.19 4.38
CA TYR A 195 7.48 -13.01 4.15
C TYR A 195 7.20 -13.80 5.42
N ALA A 196 5.97 -13.75 5.90
CA ALA A 196 5.59 -14.44 7.13
C ALA A 196 4.18 -15.00 7.06
N ASN A 197 3.95 -16.02 7.87
CA ASN A 197 2.64 -16.46 8.29
C ASN A 197 2.56 -16.35 9.81
N GLN A 198 1.53 -15.69 10.33
CA GLN A 198 1.39 -15.43 11.76
C GLN A 198 0.80 -16.63 12.53
N PRO A 199 1.19 -16.83 13.81
CA PRO A 199 2.19 -16.06 14.53
C PRO A 199 3.61 -16.42 14.08
N ASP A 200 4.48 -15.43 13.98
CA ASP A 200 5.87 -15.62 13.57
C ASP A 200 6.90 -15.58 14.72
N TYR A 201 6.43 -15.28 15.92
CA TYR A 201 7.24 -15.07 17.11
C TYR A 201 6.52 -15.57 18.38
N ASP A 202 7.26 -16.24 19.26
CA ASP A 202 6.79 -16.70 20.57
C ASP A 202 7.25 -15.70 21.65
N PRO A 203 6.32 -14.91 22.23
CA PRO A 203 6.68 -13.90 23.23
C PRO A 203 7.04 -14.49 24.61
N ILE A 204 6.66 -15.74 24.89
CA ILE A 204 7.01 -16.40 26.17
C ILE A 204 8.45 -16.87 26.11
N ARG A 205 8.84 -17.48 24.99
CA ARG A 205 10.20 -17.98 24.77
C ARG A 205 11.16 -16.91 24.24
N ASN A 206 10.63 -15.77 23.77
CA ASN A 206 11.38 -14.70 23.12
C ASN A 206 12.19 -15.20 21.92
N VAL A 207 11.55 -15.96 21.03
CA VAL A 207 12.19 -16.53 19.83
C VAL A 207 11.27 -16.46 18.61
N VAL A 208 11.87 -16.29 17.44
CA VAL A 208 11.20 -16.49 16.15
C VAL A 208 10.77 -17.95 16.03
N ILE A 209 9.56 -18.18 15.52
CA ILE A 209 9.05 -19.53 15.31
C ILE A 209 9.71 -20.13 14.06
N PRO A 210 10.33 -21.33 14.14
CA PRO A 210 10.99 -21.91 12.97
C PRO A 210 10.04 -22.14 11.80
N GLY A 211 10.40 -21.59 10.63
CA GLY A 211 9.64 -21.76 9.38
C GLY A 211 8.40 -20.87 9.24
N SER A 212 8.14 -19.96 10.18
CA SER A 212 7.03 -19.01 10.09
C SER A 212 7.35 -17.79 9.24
N GLN A 213 8.63 -17.43 9.09
CA GLN A 213 9.07 -16.24 8.39
C GLN A 213 10.40 -16.43 7.66
N VAL A 214 10.64 -15.61 6.65
CA VAL A 214 11.91 -15.53 5.91
C VAL A 214 12.10 -14.15 5.27
N ALA A 215 13.33 -13.64 5.27
CA ALA A 215 13.73 -12.46 4.51
C ALA A 215 14.49 -12.88 3.25
N VAL A 216 14.11 -12.34 2.09
CA VAL A 216 14.72 -12.68 0.80
C VAL A 216 15.01 -11.42 0.00
N ASP A 217 16.17 -11.38 -0.64
CA ASP A 217 16.56 -10.29 -1.55
C ASP A 217 16.11 -10.63 -2.97
N ALA A 218 15.19 -9.83 -3.53
CA ALA A 218 14.72 -9.96 -4.90
C ALA A 218 15.79 -9.49 -5.91
N HIS A 219 15.58 -9.82 -7.18
CA HIS A 219 16.47 -9.39 -8.27
C HIS A 219 16.27 -7.93 -8.70
N VAL A 220 15.21 -7.28 -8.22
CA VAL A 220 14.87 -5.87 -8.47
C VAL A 220 14.75 -5.12 -7.15
N PRO A 221 15.13 -3.84 -7.09
CA PRO A 221 14.91 -3.02 -5.92
C PRO A 221 13.43 -2.62 -5.80
N TRP A 222 12.96 -2.43 -4.57
CA TRP A 222 11.60 -1.97 -4.26
C TRP A 222 11.30 -0.54 -4.74
N THR A 223 12.30 0.19 -5.26
CA THR A 223 12.13 1.47 -5.98
C THR A 223 11.75 1.30 -7.46
N THR A 224 11.79 0.07 -7.99
CA THR A 224 11.37 -0.26 -9.36
C THR A 224 9.94 -0.78 -9.35
N TRP A 225 9.12 -0.34 -10.31
CA TRP A 225 7.76 -0.87 -10.49
C TRP A 225 7.80 -2.39 -10.67
N SER A 226 7.39 -3.10 -9.62
CA SER A 226 7.51 -4.55 -9.53
C SER A 226 6.22 -5.16 -8.99
N THR A 227 5.85 -6.34 -9.49
CA THR A 227 4.69 -7.09 -9.00
C THR A 227 5.10 -8.03 -7.86
N TYR A 228 4.58 -7.75 -6.67
CA TYR A 228 4.64 -8.61 -5.49
C TYR A 228 3.38 -9.47 -5.44
N ARG A 229 3.52 -10.78 -5.24
CA ARG A 229 2.41 -11.74 -5.24
C ARG A 229 2.48 -12.65 -4.02
N LEU A 230 1.34 -12.82 -3.37
CA LEU A 230 1.05 -13.92 -2.45
C LEU A 230 0.06 -14.88 -3.12
N ASP A 231 0.45 -16.13 -3.28
CA ASP A 231 -0.47 -17.22 -3.57
C ASP A 231 -0.74 -18.00 -2.28
N TRP A 232 -1.96 -17.91 -1.79
CA TRP A 232 -2.46 -18.64 -0.63
C TRP A 232 -3.20 -19.89 -1.09
N PHE A 233 -2.67 -21.06 -0.73
CA PHE A 233 -3.26 -22.36 -0.98
C PHE A 233 -3.64 -23.06 0.34
N PRO A 234 -4.46 -24.12 0.29
CA PRO A 234 -4.60 -25.01 1.44
C PRO A 234 -3.23 -25.57 1.87
N GLY A 235 -2.79 -25.19 3.07
CA GLY A 235 -1.54 -25.68 3.67
C GLY A 235 -0.24 -25.12 3.08
N MET A 236 -0.30 -24.09 2.22
CA MET A 236 0.91 -23.44 1.71
C MET A 236 0.66 -21.97 1.35
N SER A 237 1.57 -21.09 1.78
CA SER A 237 1.70 -19.72 1.27
C SER A 237 2.94 -19.64 0.39
N ARG A 238 2.83 -19.03 -0.80
CA ARG A 238 3.95 -18.81 -1.71
C ARG A 238 4.04 -17.36 -2.12
N TRP A 239 5.24 -16.82 -2.10
CA TRP A 239 5.50 -15.44 -2.44
C TRP A 239 6.38 -15.31 -3.67
N TYR A 240 6.09 -14.31 -4.50
CA TYR A 240 6.81 -14.05 -5.73
C TYR A 240 7.07 -12.56 -5.91
N VAL A 241 8.15 -12.24 -6.62
CA VAL A 241 8.44 -10.91 -7.16
C VAL A 241 8.72 -11.07 -8.65
N GLU A 242 7.98 -10.35 -9.50
CA GLU A 242 8.10 -10.45 -10.97
C GLU A 242 8.02 -11.91 -11.46
N ASN A 243 7.03 -12.66 -10.94
CA ASN A 243 6.80 -14.09 -11.18
C ASN A 243 7.93 -15.05 -10.74
N GLN A 244 9.02 -14.55 -10.15
CA GLN A 244 10.08 -15.39 -9.56
C GLN A 244 9.69 -15.77 -8.14
N LEU A 245 9.69 -17.08 -7.83
CA LEU A 245 9.41 -17.58 -6.48
C LEU A 245 10.47 -17.08 -5.50
N GLN A 246 10.03 -16.45 -4.41
CA GLN A 246 10.90 -15.94 -3.34
C GLN A 246 10.86 -16.87 -2.12
N ALA A 247 9.65 -17.28 -1.71
CA ALA A 247 9.45 -18.09 -0.52
C ALA A 247 8.26 -19.04 -0.66
N SER A 248 8.29 -20.15 0.09
CA SER A 248 7.20 -21.11 0.23
C SER A 248 7.18 -21.60 1.67
N LEU A 249 6.14 -21.28 2.42
CA LEU A 249 6.02 -21.61 3.86
C LEU A 249 4.73 -22.41 4.11
N ALA A 250 4.85 -23.47 4.90
CA ALA A 250 3.74 -24.34 5.30
C ALA A 250 3.32 -24.17 6.77
N TYR A 251 4.17 -23.53 7.60
CA TYR A 251 3.80 -23.19 8.97
C TYR A 251 2.84 -21.98 8.96
N GLY A 252 1.89 -21.96 9.90
CA GLY A 252 1.02 -20.80 10.15
C GLY A 252 0.10 -20.39 9.00
N VAL A 253 -0.02 -21.21 7.94
CA VAL A 253 -0.83 -20.86 6.77
C VAL A 253 -2.25 -20.53 7.21
N PRO A 254 -2.80 -19.36 6.86
CA PRO A 254 -4.14 -18.96 7.30
C PRO A 254 -5.19 -19.99 6.90
N VAL A 255 -6.12 -20.24 7.83
CA VAL A 255 -7.24 -21.18 7.66
C VAL A 255 -8.60 -20.50 7.74
N ASP A 256 -8.61 -19.19 8.00
CA ASP A 256 -9.83 -18.39 8.16
C ASP A 256 -10.02 -17.44 6.97
N PRO A 257 -11.27 -17.24 6.52
CA PRO A 257 -11.58 -16.24 5.52
C PRO A 257 -11.11 -14.85 5.96
N SER A 258 -10.34 -14.18 5.11
CA SER A 258 -9.61 -12.97 5.45
C SER A 258 -10.04 -11.77 4.60
N ARG A 259 -9.75 -10.57 5.10
CA ARG A 259 -9.65 -9.35 4.27
C ARG A 259 -8.23 -9.21 3.73
N LEU A 260 -8.07 -8.41 2.67
CA LEU A 260 -6.77 -8.03 2.13
C LEU A 260 -6.47 -6.59 2.53
N ILE A 261 -5.24 -6.33 2.93
CA ILE A 261 -4.82 -5.05 3.47
C ILE A 261 -3.53 -4.61 2.77
N VAL A 262 -3.44 -3.31 2.47
CA VAL A 262 -2.21 -2.63 2.11
C VAL A 262 -2.04 -1.45 3.04
N ASN A 263 -0.86 -1.30 3.66
CA ASN A 263 -0.53 -0.16 4.49
C ASN A 263 0.91 0.32 4.31
N ILE A 264 1.16 1.55 4.75
CA ILE A 264 2.50 2.11 4.89
C ILE A 264 2.58 2.93 6.17
N TRP A 265 3.46 2.56 7.09
CA TRP A 265 3.51 3.11 8.44
C TRP A 265 4.95 3.29 8.94
N SER A 266 5.10 4.10 10.01
CA SER A 266 6.37 4.35 10.70
C SER A 266 6.07 4.63 12.17
N ASP A 267 6.54 3.78 13.08
CA ASP A 267 6.25 3.92 14.52
C ASP A 267 7.50 4.06 15.40
N GLY A 268 8.69 4.17 14.80
CA GLY A 268 9.95 4.30 15.52
C GLY A 268 10.38 3.03 16.26
N GLY A 269 9.63 1.93 16.12
CA GLY A 269 9.98 0.65 16.71
C GLY A 269 11.14 -0.01 15.99
N LEU A 270 11.65 -1.12 16.56
CA LEU A 270 12.79 -1.85 15.99
C LEU A 270 12.56 -2.30 14.54
N TRP A 271 11.30 -2.64 14.20
CA TRP A 271 10.93 -3.14 12.89
C TRP A 271 10.91 -2.03 11.83
N SER A 272 10.09 -1.00 12.00
CA SER A 272 10.00 0.10 11.03
C SER A 272 11.27 0.96 11.01
N GLY A 273 11.96 1.09 12.14
CA GLY A 273 13.11 1.95 12.33
C GLY A 273 12.72 3.41 12.54
N ASN A 274 13.71 4.30 12.47
CA ASN A 274 13.50 5.73 12.69
C ASN A 274 13.28 6.48 11.37
N LEU A 275 12.06 7.02 11.19
CA LEU A 275 11.78 8.05 10.18
C LEU A 275 12.03 9.43 10.79
N THR A 276 12.96 10.19 10.21
CA THR A 276 13.33 11.51 10.74
C THR A 276 12.13 12.47 10.72
N VAL A 277 12.02 13.34 11.74
CA VAL A 277 10.99 14.38 11.76
C VAL A 277 11.09 15.26 10.51
N GLY A 278 9.98 15.42 9.80
CA GLY A 278 9.93 16.12 8.53
C GLY A 278 10.06 15.20 7.31
N ASP A 279 10.51 13.96 7.46
CA ASP A 279 10.62 13.02 6.34
C ASP A 279 9.28 12.33 6.04
N SER A 280 9.12 11.94 4.78
CA SER A 280 8.00 11.15 4.28
C SER A 280 8.48 10.05 3.37
N VAL A 281 7.73 8.95 3.36
CA VAL A 281 7.89 7.86 2.39
C VAL A 281 6.58 7.70 1.63
N HIS A 282 6.68 7.54 0.31
CA HIS A 282 5.54 7.38 -0.58
C HIS A 282 5.62 6.01 -1.27
N LEU A 283 4.56 5.23 -1.12
CA LEU A 283 4.31 4.00 -1.86
C LEU A 283 3.44 4.33 -3.08
N GLY A 284 3.91 4.02 -4.28
CA GLY A 284 3.11 4.04 -5.50
C GLY A 284 2.58 2.64 -5.79
N ILE A 285 1.30 2.54 -6.14
CA ILE A 285 0.62 1.32 -6.54
C ILE A 285 0.00 1.57 -7.92
N GLU A 286 0.50 0.86 -8.93
CA GLU A 286 0.01 0.98 -10.31
C GLU A 286 -1.29 0.18 -10.48
N TRP A 287 -1.35 -1.02 -9.92
CA TRP A 287 -2.56 -1.83 -9.89
C TRP A 287 -2.54 -2.85 -8.75
N ILE A 288 -3.73 -3.30 -8.39
CA ILE A 288 -3.98 -4.41 -7.47
C ILE A 288 -4.85 -5.43 -8.21
N GLU A 289 -4.44 -6.69 -8.19
CA GLU A 289 -5.17 -7.81 -8.78
C GLU A 289 -5.41 -8.88 -7.73
N ILE A 290 -6.64 -9.42 -7.70
CA ILE A 290 -7.05 -10.48 -6.78
C ILE A 290 -7.71 -11.58 -7.60
N ALA A 291 -7.10 -12.75 -7.63
CA ALA A 291 -7.70 -13.96 -8.17
C ALA A 291 -8.20 -14.83 -7.01
N TYR A 292 -9.50 -15.11 -6.97
CA TYR A 292 -10.11 -15.85 -5.88
C TYR A 292 -11.32 -16.61 -6.37
N ASN A 293 -11.57 -17.76 -5.75
CA ASN A 293 -12.85 -18.42 -5.89
C ASN A 293 -13.77 -17.92 -4.78
N LEU A 294 -14.99 -17.53 -5.15
CA LEU A 294 -16.08 -17.45 -4.20
C LEU A 294 -16.62 -18.86 -4.02
N THR A 295 -16.70 -19.34 -2.78
CA THR A 295 -17.45 -20.55 -2.48
C THR A 295 -18.94 -20.29 -2.77
N GLY A 296 -19.47 -20.90 -3.84
CA GLY A 296 -20.86 -20.77 -4.28
C GLY A 296 -21.11 -21.48 -5.60
N GLU A 297 -22.36 -21.85 -5.89
CA GLU A 297 -22.73 -22.36 -7.21
C GLU A 297 -22.54 -21.25 -8.25
N ALA A 298 -21.62 -21.46 -9.17
CA ALA A 298 -21.46 -20.55 -10.29
C ALA A 298 -22.71 -20.63 -11.20
N PRO A 299 -23.27 -19.49 -11.66
CA PRO A 299 -24.42 -19.50 -12.56
C PRO A 299 -24.11 -20.33 -13.80
N ARG A 300 -24.87 -21.41 -14.02
CA ARG A 300 -24.71 -22.25 -15.23
C ARG A 300 -25.41 -21.57 -16.41
N PRO A 301 -24.82 -21.61 -17.62
CA PRO A 301 -23.57 -22.29 -17.99
C PRO A 301 -22.32 -21.45 -17.71
N CYS A 302 -21.33 -22.02 -17.02
CA CYS A 302 -20.00 -21.43 -16.85
C CYS A 302 -19.22 -21.47 -18.17
N ASN A 303 -19.50 -20.53 -19.05
CA ASN A 303 -18.74 -20.35 -20.29
C ASN A 303 -17.61 -19.32 -20.15
N THR A 304 -17.40 -18.73 -18.97
CA THR A 304 -16.37 -17.70 -18.76
C THR A 304 -15.14 -18.31 -18.09
N VAL A 305 -14.18 -18.75 -18.90
CA VAL A 305 -12.81 -19.00 -18.43
C VAL A 305 -12.08 -17.66 -18.52
N CYS A 306 -12.05 -16.89 -17.43
CA CYS A 306 -11.18 -15.71 -17.38
C CYS A 306 -9.74 -16.21 -17.29
N ARG A 307 -8.89 -15.87 -18.27
CA ARG A 307 -7.44 -15.99 -18.10
C ARG A 307 -6.98 -14.84 -17.21
N ILE A 308 -6.33 -15.19 -16.12
CA ILE A 308 -5.72 -14.21 -15.20
C ILE A 308 -4.20 -14.20 -15.39
N ASP A 309 -3.61 -15.39 -15.56
CA ASP A 309 -2.19 -15.54 -15.85
C ASP A 309 -1.94 -15.66 -17.37
N ASN A 310 -0.80 -15.11 -17.82
CA ASN A 310 -0.39 -15.10 -19.23
C ASN A 310 -1.37 -14.40 -20.19
N VAL A 311 -2.08 -13.38 -19.71
CA VAL A 311 -2.86 -12.47 -20.54
C VAL A 311 -1.95 -11.58 -21.39
N VAL A 312 -2.43 -11.15 -22.56
CA VAL A 312 -1.73 -10.18 -23.43
C VAL A 312 -1.54 -8.86 -22.70
N ARG A 313 -2.52 -8.43 -21.89
CA ARG A 313 -2.43 -7.19 -21.08
C ARG A 313 -2.93 -7.42 -19.65
N PRO A 314 -2.05 -7.36 -18.63
CA PRO A 314 -2.45 -7.43 -17.22
C PRO A 314 -3.52 -6.38 -16.87
N GLY A 315 -4.52 -6.78 -16.08
CA GLY A 315 -5.67 -5.92 -15.72
C GLY A 315 -6.74 -5.78 -16.83
N VAL A 316 -6.60 -6.45 -17.97
CA VAL A 316 -7.61 -6.53 -19.03
C VAL A 316 -8.16 -7.97 -19.09
N PRO A 317 -9.48 -8.19 -18.92
CA PRO A 317 -10.06 -9.53 -19.01
C PRO A 317 -9.89 -10.15 -20.41
N GLU A 318 -9.45 -11.43 -20.46
CA GLU A 318 -9.30 -12.27 -21.67
C GLU A 318 -9.95 -13.64 -21.50
#